data_AF-A0A5K1JS95-F1
#
_entry.id   AF-A0A5K1JS95-F1
#
_cell.length_a   1.000
_cell.length_b   1.000
_cell.length_c   1.000
_cell.angle_alpha   90.00
_cell.angle_beta   90.00
_cell.angle_gamma   90.00
#
_symmetry.space_group_name_H-M   'P 1'
#
loop_
_entity.id
_entity.type
_entity.pdbx_description
1 polymer ?
#
loop_
_entity_poly.entity_id
_entity_poly.type
_entity_poly.pdbx_seq_one_letter_code
_entity_poly.pdbx_strand_id
1 'polypeptide(L)'
;MGPPYPHPSRPTRLSCSSTATHSNSSDPSRRNIHRKENQFLYRNSSKLHAYDREKAPYPSSFDSQVVELQSLDNAVLLESKGRSSYVDFEGKPNPTRCLDIGTGLGLWVISTAKLWPEATFVGLDMVNMQIPLQVLEQEIAERIEWVHSNILRNKLPFEDEEFDHVHINGIALGVPENKWYPLYEEIRRVMKPGATIEHIEEDAIFPSLPRWYTDPLRARSRSLSTTGSVPARISYNGSSTTSNHRHEHELLEMLYEDVWSTRFINAHPTSILPGYFGAFFSRVLSPPVVQYQSPPFAPFAPLMPIRDTTIPPLPRAISHPSNGAESSIPLRNGSPPSSPRTETFSNGGSLRTSPSSTLRLSPEEVAKCDSSPSSSVTSLPHIDAPEVPPSPPRDPEAVSMLSTTSQAGSYSSGSTSSKSAKRPSVMLEGTSLGGEQVIDIFPVEKVQSQDEQTKYMHLYRTVTWVLSTKEAMWDELLVHVQAKDEILKKFGWTEEDYNEQASRARFECAIDQYQSDMRGRIALWNCALHNGWELPFPDPLTRAEVDEGIQLRREILEAQRLADNGDIEPPVRKIRILIGSKGS
;
A
#
# COMPACT_ATOMS: atom_id res chain seq x y z
N MET A 1 -55.74 50.92 32.22
CA MET A 1 -54.70 51.76 32.87
C MET A 1 -53.93 50.89 33.83
N GLY A 2 -52.62 50.75 33.64
CA GLY A 2 -51.74 49.84 34.39
C GLY A 2 -50.54 49.46 33.51
N PRO A 3 -49.29 49.48 34.01
CA PRO A 3 -48.09 49.30 33.18
C PRO A 3 -47.70 47.82 32.98
N PRO A 4 -46.96 47.48 31.92
CA PRO A 4 -46.35 46.16 31.74
C PRO A 4 -45.10 45.98 32.63
N TYR A 5 -44.86 44.74 33.07
CA TYR A 5 -43.62 44.31 33.73
C TYR A 5 -42.70 43.55 32.74
N PRO A 6 -41.38 43.44 33.01
CA PRO A 6 -40.38 43.05 32.01
C PRO A 6 -40.17 41.52 31.88
N HIS A 7 -39.57 41.12 30.76
CA HIS A 7 -39.09 39.75 30.53
C HIS A 7 -37.78 39.45 31.29
N PRO A 8 -37.56 38.19 31.74
CA PRO A 8 -36.32 37.77 32.37
C PRO A 8 -35.17 37.59 31.37
N SER A 9 -33.94 37.83 31.82
CA SER A 9 -32.71 37.75 31.02
C SER A 9 -32.15 36.33 30.91
N ARG A 10 -31.51 36.04 29.77
CA ARG A 10 -30.82 34.77 29.48
C ARG A 10 -29.33 34.88 29.91
N PRO A 11 -28.72 33.86 30.54
CA PRO A 11 -27.34 33.94 31.02
C PRO A 11 -26.32 34.07 29.89
N THR A 12 -25.25 34.83 30.16
CA THR A 12 -24.21 35.22 29.20
C THR A 12 -23.27 34.07 28.86
N ARG A 13 -22.91 33.88 27.57
CA ARG A 13 -21.75 33.05 27.19
C ARG A 13 -20.47 33.70 27.72
N LEU A 14 -19.65 32.94 28.44
CA LEU A 14 -18.26 33.31 28.69
C LEU A 14 -17.46 33.13 27.38
N SER A 15 -17.09 34.25 26.77
CA SER A 15 -16.19 34.26 25.62
C SER A 15 -14.74 34.18 26.12
N CYS A 16 -14.17 32.98 26.14
CA CYS A 16 -12.74 32.78 26.37
C CYS A 16 -11.95 33.20 25.12
N SER A 17 -11.81 34.52 24.93
CA SER A 17 -10.97 35.09 23.87
C SER A 17 -9.49 34.92 24.25
N SER A 18 -8.95 33.74 23.98
CA SER A 18 -7.51 33.49 24.02
C SER A 18 -6.84 34.24 22.87
N THR A 19 -6.49 35.49 23.11
CA THR A 19 -5.80 36.35 22.13
C THR A 19 -4.46 35.74 21.76
N ALA A 20 -4.40 35.08 20.59
CA ALA A 20 -3.16 34.61 19.99
C ALA A 20 -2.27 35.82 19.65
N THR A 21 -1.37 36.17 20.56
CA THR A 21 -0.38 37.22 20.34
C THR A 21 0.63 36.71 19.30
N HIS A 22 0.51 37.19 18.07
CA HIS A 22 1.51 36.99 17.01
C HIS A 22 2.85 37.63 17.39
N SER A 23 3.64 36.92 18.18
CA SER A 23 5.04 37.22 18.48
C SER A 23 5.84 37.05 17.19
N ASN A 24 6.04 38.16 16.48
CA ASN A 24 6.60 38.17 15.12
C ASN A 24 8.14 37.99 15.08
N SER A 25 8.67 37.15 15.98
CA SER A 25 10.05 36.68 15.98
C SER A 25 10.21 35.60 14.91
N SER A 26 10.35 36.02 13.66
CA SER A 26 10.53 35.15 12.50
C SER A 26 11.94 34.57 12.44
N ASP A 27 12.21 33.57 13.29
CA ASP A 27 13.42 32.75 13.23
C ASP A 27 13.57 32.15 11.81
N PRO A 28 14.68 32.43 11.10
CA PRO A 28 14.94 31.85 9.79
C PRO A 28 15.05 30.32 9.80
N SER A 29 15.26 29.67 10.95
CA SER A 29 15.22 28.20 11.06
C SER A 29 13.83 27.65 10.76
N ARG A 30 12.79 28.09 11.51
CA ARG A 30 11.39 27.71 11.32
C ARG A 30 10.90 27.99 9.90
N ARG A 31 11.27 29.17 9.35
CA ARG A 31 10.86 29.56 7.99
C ARG A 31 11.47 28.69 6.88
N ASN A 32 12.61 28.03 7.13
CA ASN A 32 13.19 27.05 6.21
C ASN A 32 12.60 25.64 6.39
N ILE A 33 12.19 25.26 7.60
CA ILE A 33 11.50 23.98 7.87
C ILE A 33 10.16 23.94 7.13
N HIS A 34 9.32 24.97 7.30
CA HIS A 34 8.03 25.08 6.59
C HIS A 34 8.15 25.11 5.07
N ARG A 35 9.34 25.45 4.57
CA ARG A 35 9.62 25.39 3.14
C ARG A 35 9.85 23.94 2.67
N LYS A 36 10.44 23.04 3.49
CA LYS A 36 10.78 21.67 3.10
C LYS A 36 9.61 20.68 3.18
N GLU A 37 8.72 20.80 4.16
CA GLU A 37 7.51 19.94 4.27
C GLU A 37 6.60 20.02 3.04
N ASN A 38 6.60 21.17 2.36
CA ASN A 38 5.84 21.49 1.15
C ASN A 38 6.65 21.27 -0.15
N GLN A 39 7.90 20.81 -0.08
CA GLN A 39 8.76 20.59 -1.26
C GLN A 39 8.89 19.10 -1.58
N PHE A 40 8.37 18.73 -2.75
CA PHE A 40 8.70 17.48 -3.42
C PHE A 40 9.78 17.70 -4.47
N LEU A 41 10.73 16.77 -4.55
CA LEU A 41 11.68 16.63 -5.64
C LEU A 41 11.12 15.62 -6.66
N TYR A 42 11.51 15.72 -7.92
CA TYR A 42 11.16 14.74 -8.95
C TYR A 42 12.45 14.19 -9.56
N ARG A 43 12.69 12.88 -9.39
CA ARG A 43 13.84 12.17 -9.96
C ARG A 43 13.32 11.00 -10.79
N ASN A 44 13.65 10.99 -12.08
CA ASN A 44 13.23 9.93 -13.03
C ASN A 44 11.71 9.64 -12.99
N SER A 45 10.92 10.71 -12.97
CA SER A 45 9.45 10.75 -12.81
C SER A 45 8.89 10.37 -11.43
N SER A 46 9.68 9.79 -10.51
CA SER A 46 9.23 9.55 -9.14
C SER A 46 9.32 10.80 -8.26
N LYS A 47 8.27 11.03 -7.48
CA LYS A 47 8.09 12.14 -6.53
C LYS A 47 8.70 11.77 -5.17
N LEU A 48 9.71 12.50 -4.73
CA LEU A 48 10.47 12.24 -3.49
C LEU A 48 10.36 13.44 -2.52
N HIS A 49 10.63 13.25 -1.24
CA HIS A 49 10.67 14.37 -0.28
C HIS A 49 11.94 15.21 -0.43
N ALA A 50 11.88 16.52 -0.13
CA ALA A 50 13.06 17.40 -0.18
C ALA A 50 13.98 17.31 1.06
N TYR A 51 13.83 16.32 1.93
CA TYR A 51 14.75 16.08 3.05
C TYR A 51 15.98 15.28 2.60
N ASP A 52 17.13 15.64 3.17
CA ASP A 52 18.42 15.02 2.86
C ASP A 52 18.50 13.66 3.60
N ARG A 53 19.19 12.64 3.07
CA ARG A 53 19.17 11.24 3.56
C ARG A 53 19.50 11.11 5.06
N GLU A 54 20.38 11.95 5.59
CA GLU A 54 20.78 11.95 7.01
C GLU A 54 19.72 12.61 7.91
N LYS A 55 18.78 13.38 7.33
CA LYS A 55 17.67 14.04 8.03
C LYS A 55 16.40 13.21 7.96
N ALA A 56 16.14 12.58 6.83
CA ALA A 56 15.09 11.57 6.67
C ALA A 56 15.57 10.50 5.69
N PRO A 57 15.88 9.29 6.16
CA PRO A 57 16.30 8.19 5.31
C PRO A 57 15.08 7.39 4.78
N TYR A 58 13.92 8.00 4.61
CA TYR A 58 12.74 7.31 4.08
C TYR A 58 12.92 7.05 2.57
N PRO A 59 12.92 5.78 2.09
CA PRO A 59 13.36 5.47 0.72
C PRO A 59 12.22 5.42 -0.32
N SER A 60 10.96 5.39 0.11
CA SER A 60 9.80 5.30 -0.77
C SER A 60 9.49 6.64 -1.46
N SER A 61 9.07 6.57 -2.71
CA SER A 61 8.40 7.69 -3.38
C SER A 61 7.01 7.99 -2.78
N PHE A 62 6.51 9.18 -3.13
CA PHE A 62 5.20 9.74 -2.81
C PHE A 62 4.33 9.83 -4.08
N ASP A 63 4.55 8.88 -5.00
CA ASP A 63 3.78 8.72 -6.23
C ASP A 63 2.36 8.25 -5.91
N SER A 64 1.36 8.70 -6.68
CA SER A 64 -0.07 8.53 -6.32
C SER A 64 -0.45 7.07 -6.01
N GLN A 65 -0.02 6.14 -6.88
CA GLN A 65 -0.27 4.69 -6.75
C GLN A 65 0.35 4.06 -5.49
N VAL A 66 1.35 4.70 -4.87
CA VAL A 66 2.00 4.25 -3.63
C VAL A 66 1.24 4.82 -2.43
N VAL A 67 0.95 6.12 -2.47
CA VAL A 67 0.25 6.85 -1.41
C VAL A 67 -1.19 6.35 -1.24
N GLU A 68 -1.88 6.08 -2.34
CA GLU A 68 -3.27 5.60 -2.35
C GLU A 68 -3.43 4.22 -1.68
N LEU A 69 -2.37 3.41 -1.57
CA LEU A 69 -2.40 2.12 -0.85
C LEU A 69 -2.65 2.27 0.66
N GLN A 70 -2.40 3.45 1.25
CA GLN A 70 -2.84 3.74 2.61
C GLN A 70 -4.36 3.60 2.77
N SER A 71 -5.13 3.81 1.69
CA SER A 71 -6.58 3.59 1.65
C SER A 71 -6.95 2.12 1.74
N LEU A 72 -6.17 1.24 1.10
CA LEU A 72 -6.35 -0.21 1.17
C LEU A 72 -5.99 -0.73 2.57
N ASP A 73 -4.85 -0.31 3.11
CA ASP A 73 -4.42 -0.69 4.47
C ASP A 73 -5.42 -0.20 5.54
N ASN A 74 -5.96 1.02 5.39
CA ASN A 74 -7.00 1.57 6.28
C ASN A 74 -8.37 0.87 6.12
N ALA A 75 -8.76 0.48 4.90
CA ALA A 75 -10.00 -0.25 4.66
C ALA A 75 -9.95 -1.65 5.29
N VAL A 76 -8.87 -2.40 5.07
CA VAL A 76 -8.66 -3.74 5.66
C VAL A 76 -8.68 -3.69 7.19
N LEU A 77 -8.09 -2.65 7.80
CA LEU A 77 -8.18 -2.40 9.24
C LEU A 77 -9.64 -2.26 9.70
N LEU A 78 -10.39 -1.32 9.10
CA LEU A 78 -11.78 -1.03 9.49
C LEU A 78 -12.71 -2.24 9.28
N GLU A 79 -12.60 -2.96 8.16
CA GLU A 79 -13.40 -4.15 7.88
C GLU A 79 -13.10 -5.32 8.83
N SER A 80 -11.83 -5.50 9.22
CA SER A 80 -11.43 -6.60 10.11
C SER A 80 -12.02 -6.50 11.54
N LYS A 81 -12.38 -5.28 11.97
CA LYS A 81 -12.74 -4.97 13.36
C LYS A 81 -14.08 -4.26 13.57
N GLY A 82 -14.57 -3.46 12.62
CA GLY A 82 -15.64 -2.49 12.86
C GLY A 82 -15.27 -1.38 13.87
N ARG A 83 -13.97 -1.23 14.19
CA ARG A 83 -13.39 -0.24 15.11
C ARG A 83 -12.08 0.26 14.48
N SER A 84 -11.73 1.54 14.66
CA SER A 84 -10.50 2.11 14.09
C SER A 84 -9.25 1.96 14.99
N SER A 85 -9.41 1.47 16.22
CA SER A 85 -8.32 1.25 17.18
C SER A 85 -8.29 -0.20 17.65
N TYR A 86 -7.10 -0.69 17.98
CA TYR A 86 -6.89 -1.99 18.63
C TYR A 86 -7.07 -1.91 20.14
N VAL A 87 -6.91 -0.73 20.75
CA VAL A 87 -7.20 -0.48 22.17
C VAL A 87 -8.70 -0.67 22.44
N ASP A 88 -9.04 -1.51 23.41
CA ASP A 88 -10.42 -1.66 23.84
C ASP A 88 -10.79 -0.61 24.89
N PHE A 89 -11.58 0.38 24.46
CA PHE A 89 -12.18 1.41 25.32
C PHE A 89 -13.55 1.00 25.87
N GLU A 90 -14.03 -0.23 25.64
CA GLU A 90 -15.32 -0.66 26.18
C GLU A 90 -15.36 -0.58 27.72
N GLY A 91 -16.47 -0.05 28.25
CA GLY A 91 -16.63 0.30 29.66
C GLY A 91 -15.80 1.50 30.17
N LYS A 92 -15.11 2.24 29.29
CA LYS A 92 -14.24 3.39 29.61
C LYS A 92 -14.67 4.63 28.81
N PRO A 93 -14.28 5.85 29.22
CA PRO A 93 -14.36 7.01 28.33
C PRO A 93 -13.41 6.84 27.14
N ASN A 94 -13.83 7.29 25.96
CA ASN A 94 -12.95 7.47 24.80
C ASN A 94 -11.89 8.56 25.11
N PRO A 95 -10.71 8.52 24.46
CA PRO A 95 -9.71 9.58 24.57
C PRO A 95 -10.26 10.92 24.04
N THR A 96 -9.81 12.04 24.59
CA THR A 96 -10.32 13.39 24.25
C THR A 96 -9.36 14.20 23.37
N ARG A 97 -8.05 13.94 23.45
CA ARG A 97 -7.04 14.43 22.51
C ARG A 97 -6.12 13.30 22.07
N CYS A 98 -6.10 13.02 20.77
CA CYS A 98 -5.35 11.92 20.14
C CYS A 98 -4.23 12.44 19.23
N LEU A 99 -3.11 11.73 19.15
CA LEU A 99 -2.00 12.00 18.23
C LEU A 99 -1.80 10.82 17.28
N ASP A 100 -1.67 11.08 15.99
CA ASP A 100 -1.28 10.11 14.96
C ASP A 100 0.11 10.48 14.40
N ILE A 101 1.09 9.58 14.48
CA ILE A 101 2.50 9.85 14.13
C ILE A 101 2.87 9.14 12.83
N GLY A 102 3.23 9.94 11.81
CA GLY A 102 3.39 9.46 10.43
C GLY A 102 2.05 9.35 9.72
N THR A 103 1.14 10.30 9.97
CA THR A 103 -0.29 10.23 9.60
C THR A 103 -0.52 10.08 8.08
N GLY A 104 0.46 10.41 7.22
CA GLY A 104 0.38 10.24 5.78
C GLY A 104 -0.77 11.04 5.18
N LEU A 105 -1.73 10.36 4.55
CA LEU A 105 -2.97 10.98 4.05
C LEU A 105 -3.93 11.48 5.16
N GLY A 106 -3.76 11.06 6.41
CA GLY A 106 -4.66 11.40 7.53
C GLY A 106 -5.85 10.44 7.71
N LEU A 107 -5.82 9.26 7.09
CA LEU A 107 -6.99 8.36 7.00
C LEU A 107 -7.42 7.77 8.35
N TRP A 108 -6.47 7.41 9.22
CA TRP A 108 -6.79 6.93 10.57
C TRP A 108 -7.44 8.05 11.40
N VAL A 109 -6.90 9.26 11.34
CA VAL A 109 -7.48 10.45 12.00
C VAL A 109 -8.90 10.73 11.51
N ILE A 110 -9.13 10.77 10.20
CA ILE A 110 -10.44 11.11 9.61
C ILE A 110 -11.48 10.02 9.91
N SER A 111 -11.10 8.74 9.85
CA SER A 111 -12.02 7.63 10.16
C SER A 111 -12.31 7.53 11.65
N THR A 112 -11.31 7.71 12.52
CA THR A 112 -11.50 7.71 13.98
C THR A 112 -12.28 8.92 14.46
N ALA A 113 -12.12 10.10 13.84
CA ALA A 113 -12.92 11.28 14.16
C ALA A 113 -14.42 11.11 13.88
N LYS A 114 -14.82 10.20 12.98
CA LYS A 114 -16.22 9.80 12.76
C LYS A 114 -16.76 8.87 13.86
N LEU A 115 -15.89 8.10 14.53
CA LEU A 115 -16.25 7.14 15.58
C LEU A 115 -16.17 7.73 16.99
N TRP A 116 -15.28 8.69 17.22
CA TRP A 116 -15.14 9.42 18.48
C TRP A 116 -15.52 10.91 18.26
N PRO A 117 -16.81 11.28 18.36
CA PRO A 117 -17.28 12.64 18.05
C PRO A 117 -16.77 13.69 19.04
N GLU A 118 -16.63 13.33 20.32
CA GLU A 118 -16.13 14.22 21.38
C GLU A 118 -14.60 14.38 21.39
N ALA A 119 -13.88 13.65 20.52
CA ALA A 119 -12.42 13.65 20.48
C ALA A 119 -11.86 14.68 19.48
N THR A 120 -10.70 15.25 19.85
CA THR A 120 -9.85 16.06 18.98
C THR A 120 -8.62 15.27 18.55
N PHE A 121 -8.10 15.57 17.35
CA PHE A 121 -7.05 14.79 16.71
C PHE A 121 -5.95 15.69 16.18
N VAL A 122 -4.71 15.28 16.38
CA VAL A 122 -3.53 15.86 15.75
C VAL A 122 -2.90 14.80 14.85
N GLY A 123 -2.81 15.07 13.55
CA GLY A 123 -2.04 14.24 12.63
C GLY A 123 -0.67 14.88 12.38
N LEU A 124 0.39 14.18 12.80
CA LEU A 124 1.77 14.60 12.63
C LEU A 124 2.42 13.87 11.46
N ASP A 125 2.99 14.63 10.52
CA ASP A 125 3.85 14.08 9.45
C ASP A 125 5.07 14.98 9.22
N MET A 126 6.07 14.50 8.48
CA MET A 126 7.17 15.33 7.98
C MET A 126 6.82 16.05 6.67
N VAL A 127 5.84 15.53 5.92
CA VAL A 127 5.49 15.97 4.57
C VAL A 127 4.03 16.42 4.54
N ASN A 128 3.77 17.56 3.90
CA ASN A 128 2.41 18.03 3.68
C ASN A 128 1.76 17.28 2.52
N MET A 129 0.99 16.25 2.86
CA MET A 129 0.29 15.35 1.92
C MET A 129 -1.10 14.93 2.41
N GLN A 130 -1.54 15.46 3.55
CA GLN A 130 -2.79 15.09 4.20
C GLN A 130 -4.00 15.57 3.38
N ILE A 131 -5.15 14.90 3.54
CA ILE A 131 -6.40 15.34 2.91
C ILE A 131 -6.74 16.78 3.37
N PRO A 132 -6.99 17.73 2.46
CA PRO A 132 -7.34 19.10 2.82
C PRO A 132 -8.62 19.14 3.66
N LEU A 133 -8.58 19.74 4.85
CA LEU A 133 -9.73 19.77 5.77
C LEU A 133 -10.99 20.42 5.14
N GLN A 134 -10.81 21.26 4.11
CA GLN A 134 -11.88 21.94 3.38
C GLN A 134 -12.70 21.01 2.46
N VAL A 135 -12.30 19.75 2.27
CA VAL A 135 -13.12 18.73 1.57
C VAL A 135 -13.82 17.75 2.53
N LEU A 136 -13.68 17.94 3.83
CA LEU A 136 -14.35 17.15 4.87
C LEU A 136 -15.63 17.83 5.36
N GLU A 137 -16.48 17.07 6.05
CA GLU A 137 -17.62 17.61 6.78
C GLU A 137 -17.13 18.56 7.90
N GLN A 138 -17.76 19.73 8.06
CA GLN A 138 -17.29 20.79 8.97
C GLN A 138 -17.10 20.29 10.42
N GLU A 139 -18.03 19.48 10.92
CA GLU A 139 -18.03 18.89 12.28
C GLU A 139 -16.89 17.87 12.51
N ILE A 140 -16.20 17.46 11.44
CA ILE A 140 -14.98 16.62 11.47
C ILE A 140 -13.76 17.52 11.28
N ALA A 141 -13.80 18.43 10.31
CA ALA A 141 -12.72 19.37 10.01
C ALA A 141 -12.33 20.24 11.21
N GLU A 142 -13.30 20.73 12.00
CA GLU A 142 -13.06 21.57 13.18
C GLU A 142 -12.35 20.84 14.35
N ARG A 143 -12.22 19.51 14.30
CA ARG A 143 -11.60 18.69 15.35
C ARG A 143 -10.24 18.09 14.94
N ILE A 144 -9.75 18.38 13.74
CA ILE A 144 -8.51 17.83 13.19
C ILE A 144 -7.47 18.95 13.00
N GLU A 145 -6.26 18.71 13.50
CA GLU A 145 -5.09 19.58 13.34
C GLU A 145 -4.00 18.83 12.56
N TRP A 146 -3.56 19.36 11.42
CA TRP A 146 -2.39 18.84 10.69
C TRP A 146 -1.12 19.58 11.11
N VAL A 147 -0.12 18.85 11.58
CA VAL A 147 1.13 19.42 12.10
C VAL A 147 2.33 18.81 11.37
N HIS A 148 3.27 19.65 10.94
CA HIS A 148 4.43 19.22 10.15
C HIS A 148 5.74 19.30 10.95
N SER A 149 6.39 18.15 11.17
CA SER A 149 7.69 18.05 11.86
C SER A 149 8.44 16.75 11.54
N ASN A 150 9.78 16.80 11.60
CA ASN A 150 10.64 15.62 11.43
C ASN A 150 10.95 14.96 12.79
N ILE A 151 10.31 13.81 13.03
CA ILE A 151 10.41 13.04 14.28
C ILE A 151 11.81 12.46 14.59
N LEU A 152 12.73 12.46 13.62
CA LEU A 152 14.11 11.97 13.78
C LEU A 152 15.09 13.07 14.18
N ARG A 153 14.67 14.35 14.09
CA ARG A 153 15.54 15.53 14.19
C ARG A 153 15.13 16.53 15.27
N ASN A 154 13.84 16.60 15.60
CA ASN A 154 13.29 17.55 16.54
C ASN A 154 12.59 16.83 17.70
N LYS A 155 12.50 17.48 18.86
CA LYS A 155 11.48 17.12 19.86
C LYS A 155 10.10 17.22 19.22
N LEU A 156 9.14 16.41 19.69
CA LEU A 156 7.76 16.52 19.23
C LEU A 156 7.22 17.92 19.58
N PRO A 157 6.52 18.63 18.67
CA PRO A 157 6.17 20.04 18.81
C PRO A 157 4.96 20.29 19.74
N PHE A 158 4.87 19.49 20.80
CA PHE A 158 3.74 19.36 21.72
C PHE A 158 4.22 19.48 23.16
N GLU A 159 3.33 19.90 24.04
CA GLU A 159 3.64 20.04 25.47
C GLU A 159 3.77 18.67 26.15
N ASP A 160 4.32 18.66 27.36
CA ASP A 160 4.32 17.46 28.21
C ASP A 160 2.88 17.11 28.60
N GLU A 161 2.53 15.83 28.51
CA GLU A 161 1.23 15.31 28.98
C GLU A 161 -0.01 15.89 28.26
N GLU A 162 0.06 16.07 26.94
CA GLU A 162 -1.01 16.60 26.09
C GLU A 162 -2.04 15.53 25.63
N PHE A 163 -1.61 14.31 25.31
CA PHE A 163 -2.44 13.30 24.62
C PHE A 163 -2.93 12.15 25.50
N ASP A 164 -4.19 11.74 25.33
CA ASP A 164 -4.80 10.56 26.00
C ASP A 164 -4.54 9.25 25.23
N HIS A 165 -4.31 9.36 23.92
CA HIS A 165 -4.06 8.23 23.03
C HIS A 165 -3.07 8.61 21.91
N VAL A 166 -2.16 7.70 21.57
CA VAL A 166 -1.21 7.83 20.46
C VAL A 166 -1.33 6.64 19.52
N HIS A 167 -1.54 6.90 18.23
CA HIS A 167 -1.51 5.93 17.15
C HIS A 167 -0.22 6.14 16.32
N ILE A 168 0.37 5.04 15.87
CA ILE A 168 1.54 5.02 14.98
C ILE A 168 1.39 3.85 14.01
N ASN A 169 1.51 4.09 12.70
CA ASN A 169 1.39 3.03 11.70
C ASN A 169 2.38 3.22 10.54
N GLY A 170 3.22 2.21 10.27
CA GLY A 170 4.06 2.13 9.07
C GLY A 170 5.24 3.09 9.00
N ILE A 171 5.73 3.63 10.13
CA ILE A 171 6.86 4.56 10.14
C ILE A 171 8.22 3.85 10.20
N ALA A 172 8.28 2.58 10.59
CA ALA A 172 9.54 1.93 10.95
C ALA A 172 10.54 1.83 9.80
N LEU A 173 10.04 1.68 8.57
CA LEU A 173 10.85 1.69 7.35
C LEU A 173 11.34 3.10 6.95
N GLY A 174 11.15 4.11 7.82
CA GLY A 174 11.83 5.41 7.77
C GLY A 174 12.68 5.74 9.00
N VAL A 175 12.71 4.88 10.04
CA VAL A 175 13.33 5.17 11.34
C VAL A 175 14.59 4.32 11.55
N PRO A 176 15.79 4.93 11.61
CA PRO A 176 17.02 4.22 11.93
C PRO A 176 17.01 3.58 13.32
N GLU A 177 17.70 2.46 13.50
CA GLU A 177 17.59 1.64 14.72
C GLU A 177 18.03 2.39 16.00
N ASN A 178 18.98 3.33 15.89
CA ASN A 178 19.43 4.19 17.00
C ASN A 178 18.47 5.36 17.32
N LYS A 179 17.34 5.50 16.60
CA LYS A 179 16.34 6.56 16.83
C LYS A 179 15.14 6.10 17.65
N TRP A 180 14.89 4.80 17.79
CA TRP A 180 13.75 4.29 18.56
C TRP A 180 13.73 4.72 20.02
N TYR A 181 14.89 4.71 20.70
CA TYR A 181 14.98 5.13 22.10
C TYR A 181 14.56 6.60 22.33
N PRO A 182 15.19 7.62 21.69
CA PRO A 182 14.75 9.01 21.87
C PRO A 182 13.37 9.30 21.28
N LEU A 183 12.92 8.55 20.26
CA LEU A 183 11.57 8.70 19.71
C LEU A 183 10.50 8.25 20.71
N TYR A 184 10.62 7.05 21.29
CA TYR A 184 9.70 6.59 22.34
C TYR A 184 9.81 7.40 23.63
N GLU A 185 10.99 7.95 23.96
CA GLU A 185 11.13 8.89 25.08
C GLU A 185 10.29 10.17 24.88
N GLU A 186 10.34 10.77 23.70
CA GLU A 186 9.51 11.93 23.34
C GLU A 186 8.02 11.60 23.23
N ILE A 187 7.66 10.42 22.70
CA ILE A 187 6.25 9.97 22.69
C ILE A 187 5.73 9.82 24.12
N ARG A 188 6.51 9.18 25.01
CA ARG A 188 6.15 9.01 26.42
C ARG A 188 6.10 10.34 27.19
N ARG A 189 6.79 11.40 26.71
CA ARG A 189 6.70 12.76 27.24
C ARG A 189 5.34 13.40 26.94
N VAL A 190 4.91 13.37 25.68
CA VAL A 190 3.67 14.03 25.23
C VAL A 190 2.39 13.26 25.60
N MET A 191 2.50 11.98 25.94
CA MET A 191 1.42 11.18 26.53
C MET A 191 1.10 11.61 27.98
N LYS A 192 -0.17 11.62 28.37
CA LYS A 192 -0.63 11.76 29.77
C LYS A 192 -0.35 10.51 30.61
N PRO A 193 -0.30 10.59 31.95
CA PRO A 193 -0.26 9.42 32.83
C PRO A 193 -1.46 8.52 32.57
N GLY A 194 -1.25 7.22 32.35
CA GLY A 194 -2.30 6.28 31.97
C GLY A 194 -2.82 6.37 30.52
N ALA A 195 -2.32 7.31 29.71
CA ALA A 195 -2.62 7.37 28.27
C ALA A 195 -2.21 6.08 27.56
N THR A 196 -2.91 5.75 26.48
CA THR A 196 -2.67 4.53 25.68
C THR A 196 -1.87 4.82 24.42
N ILE A 197 -1.12 3.82 23.96
CA ILE A 197 -0.41 3.87 22.68
C ILE A 197 -0.67 2.57 21.92
N GLU A 198 -0.88 2.68 20.61
CA GLU A 198 -0.82 1.57 19.67
C GLU A 198 0.14 1.86 18.53
N HIS A 199 0.93 0.85 18.16
CA HIS A 199 1.97 0.94 17.15
C HIS A 199 1.93 -0.29 16.24
N ILE A 200 1.65 -0.07 14.96
CA ILE A 200 1.49 -1.09 13.93
C ILE A 200 2.62 -0.95 12.90
N GLU A 201 3.35 -2.03 12.63
CA GLU A 201 4.52 -2.00 11.72
C GLU A 201 4.68 -3.31 10.96
N GLU A 202 5.32 -3.26 9.78
CA GLU A 202 5.52 -4.41 8.90
C GLU A 202 6.97 -4.62 8.47
N ASP A 203 7.33 -5.86 8.14
CA ASP A 203 8.65 -6.19 7.58
C ASP A 203 8.79 -5.71 6.13
N ALA A 204 9.97 -5.19 5.79
CA ALA A 204 10.38 -4.99 4.41
C ALA A 204 10.64 -6.34 3.74
N ILE A 205 9.72 -6.78 2.89
CA ILE A 205 9.79 -8.06 2.17
C ILE A 205 9.93 -7.78 0.67
N PHE A 206 10.80 -8.54 -0.01
CA PHE A 206 10.94 -8.55 -1.46
C PHE A 206 10.23 -9.80 -2.03
N PRO A 207 9.07 -9.67 -2.70
CA PRO A 207 8.40 -10.81 -3.33
C PRO A 207 9.24 -11.37 -4.49
N SER A 208 9.68 -12.62 -4.36
CA SER A 208 10.37 -13.33 -5.43
C SER A 208 9.45 -14.29 -6.18
N LEU A 209 9.80 -14.60 -7.43
CA LEU A 209 9.11 -15.59 -8.24
C LEU A 209 9.93 -16.89 -8.32
N PRO A 210 9.29 -18.06 -8.18
CA PRO A 210 9.99 -19.33 -8.27
C PRO A 210 10.41 -19.62 -9.71
N ARG A 211 11.56 -20.29 -9.88
CA ARG A 211 12.17 -20.56 -11.19
C ARG A 211 11.26 -21.28 -12.17
N TRP A 212 10.42 -22.20 -11.70
CA TRP A 212 9.48 -22.93 -12.56
C TRP A 212 8.46 -22.00 -13.25
N TYR A 213 8.17 -20.82 -12.69
CA TYR A 213 7.31 -19.81 -13.31
C TYR A 213 8.10 -18.93 -14.31
N THR A 214 9.33 -18.53 -13.95
CA THR A 214 10.12 -17.59 -14.75
C THR A 214 10.88 -18.22 -15.89
N ASP A 215 11.42 -19.42 -15.72
CA ASP A 215 12.30 -20.05 -16.70
C ASP A 215 11.59 -20.32 -18.05
N PRO A 216 10.29 -20.72 -18.09
CA PRO A 216 9.51 -20.77 -19.33
C PRO A 216 9.33 -19.40 -20.01
N LEU A 217 9.02 -18.34 -19.23
CA LEU A 217 8.93 -16.97 -19.74
C LEU A 217 10.24 -16.56 -20.45
N ARG A 218 11.39 -16.87 -19.84
CA ARG A 218 12.73 -16.59 -20.39
C ARG A 218 13.11 -17.49 -21.56
N ALA A 219 12.63 -18.74 -21.62
CA ALA A 219 12.86 -19.61 -22.76
C ALA A 219 12.23 -19.02 -24.04
N ARG A 220 10.99 -18.54 -23.94
CA ARG A 220 10.25 -17.91 -25.04
C ARG A 220 10.90 -16.61 -25.53
N SER A 221 11.34 -15.72 -24.63
CA SER A 221 12.05 -14.48 -25.01
C SER A 221 13.32 -14.74 -25.83
N ARG A 222 14.05 -15.82 -25.54
CA ARG A 222 15.26 -16.21 -26.29
C ARG A 222 14.93 -16.73 -27.69
N SER A 223 13.82 -17.46 -27.85
CA SER A 223 13.38 -18.00 -29.14
C SER A 223 13.12 -16.90 -30.19
N LEU A 224 12.30 -15.90 -29.84
CA LEU A 224 11.91 -14.80 -30.75
C LEU A 224 13.10 -13.98 -31.27
N SER A 225 14.18 -13.86 -30.49
CA SER A 225 15.38 -13.12 -30.91
C SER A 225 16.15 -13.77 -32.07
N THR A 226 15.80 -15.01 -32.44
CA THR A 226 16.51 -15.77 -33.49
C THR A 226 16.01 -15.43 -34.90
N THR A 227 14.86 -14.75 -35.04
CA THR A 227 14.16 -14.58 -36.33
C THR A 227 13.89 -13.11 -36.70
N GLY A 228 14.95 -12.36 -37.05
CA GLY A 228 14.84 -11.19 -37.93
C GLY A 228 15.07 -9.80 -37.30
N SER A 229 16.21 -9.21 -37.65
CA SER A 229 16.48 -7.76 -37.78
C SER A 229 15.69 -6.77 -36.89
N VAL A 230 15.83 -6.88 -35.56
CA VAL A 230 15.64 -5.76 -34.63
C VAL A 230 16.97 -5.54 -33.90
N PRO A 231 17.53 -4.32 -33.82
CA PRO A 231 18.73 -4.09 -33.02
C PRO A 231 18.46 -4.46 -31.57
N ALA A 232 19.41 -5.11 -30.91
CA ALA A 232 19.25 -5.65 -29.56
C ALA A 232 18.92 -4.53 -28.55
N ARG A 233 17.62 -4.31 -28.31
CA ARG A 233 17.08 -3.33 -27.37
C ARG A 233 17.35 -3.80 -25.94
N ILE A 234 18.54 -3.50 -25.42
CA ILE A 234 18.97 -3.59 -24.00
C ILE A 234 18.13 -4.64 -23.24
N SER A 235 18.18 -5.87 -23.71
CA SER A 235 17.49 -6.98 -23.06
C SER A 235 18.41 -7.44 -21.94
N TYR A 236 17.90 -7.52 -20.71
CA TYR A 236 18.71 -7.91 -19.56
C TYR A 236 19.35 -9.27 -19.86
N ASN A 237 20.66 -9.27 -20.13
CA ASN A 237 21.20 -10.19 -21.12
C ASN A 237 21.11 -11.63 -20.61
N GLY A 238 20.30 -12.45 -21.28
CA GLY A 238 19.92 -13.81 -20.88
C GLY A 238 21.04 -14.82 -21.04
N SER A 239 22.17 -14.54 -20.39
CA SER A 239 23.36 -15.37 -20.33
C SER A 239 23.01 -16.80 -19.92
N SER A 240 23.72 -17.77 -20.47
CA SER A 240 23.61 -19.19 -20.13
C SER A 240 24.07 -19.53 -18.69
N THR A 241 24.24 -18.52 -17.84
CA THR A 241 24.67 -18.59 -16.43
C THR A 241 23.55 -18.38 -15.41
N THR A 242 22.28 -18.30 -15.83
CA THR A 242 21.13 -18.09 -14.90
C THR A 242 21.03 -19.15 -13.80
N SER A 243 21.64 -20.32 -14.00
CA SER A 243 21.74 -21.43 -13.03
C SER A 243 22.30 -21.05 -11.65
N ASN A 244 23.01 -19.93 -11.53
CA ASN A 244 23.75 -19.56 -10.31
C ASN A 244 23.06 -18.47 -9.46
N HIS A 245 21.89 -17.97 -9.86
CA HIS A 245 21.10 -17.01 -9.07
C HIS A 245 19.99 -17.71 -8.29
N ARG A 246 19.75 -17.29 -7.04
CA ARG A 246 18.63 -17.78 -6.20
C ARG A 246 17.29 -17.71 -6.95
N HIS A 247 17.04 -16.59 -7.61
CA HIS A 247 15.91 -16.35 -8.52
C HIS A 247 16.27 -15.23 -9.52
N GLU A 248 15.43 -14.99 -10.54
CA GLU A 248 15.70 -14.02 -11.61
C GLU A 248 16.00 -12.59 -11.11
N HIS A 249 15.29 -12.12 -10.08
CA HIS A 249 15.38 -10.73 -9.61
C HIS A 249 16.39 -10.55 -8.46
N GLU A 250 17.38 -11.43 -8.32
CA GLU A 250 18.33 -11.44 -7.19
C GLU A 250 19.16 -10.14 -7.08
N LEU A 251 19.44 -9.43 -8.19
CA LEU A 251 20.05 -8.09 -8.14
C LEU A 251 19.13 -7.08 -7.43
N LEU A 252 17.81 -7.15 -7.68
CA LEU A 252 16.85 -6.23 -7.09
C LEU A 252 16.54 -6.57 -5.63
N GLU A 253 16.56 -7.86 -5.27
CA GLU A 253 16.52 -8.30 -3.87
C GLU A 253 17.72 -7.73 -3.09
N MET A 254 18.94 -7.92 -3.61
CA MET A 254 20.17 -7.39 -3.02
C MET A 254 20.12 -5.87 -2.84
N LEU A 255 19.82 -5.11 -3.90
CA LEU A 255 19.73 -3.65 -3.84
C LEU A 255 18.61 -3.15 -2.91
N TYR A 256 17.56 -3.95 -2.70
CA TYR A 256 16.49 -3.64 -1.74
C TYR A 256 16.93 -3.93 -0.30
N GLU A 257 17.69 -5.00 -0.04
CA GLU A 257 18.35 -5.23 1.27
C GLU A 257 19.37 -4.13 1.60
N ASP A 258 20.18 -3.72 0.61
CA ASP A 258 21.16 -2.64 0.73
C ASP A 258 20.50 -1.30 1.05
N VAL A 259 19.29 -1.03 0.55
CA VAL A 259 18.55 0.20 0.89
C VAL A 259 18.36 0.33 2.40
N TRP A 260 18.00 -0.74 3.11
CA TRP A 260 17.77 -0.71 4.56
C TRP A 260 19.09 -0.64 5.34
N SER A 261 20.05 -1.52 5.00
CA SER A 261 21.32 -1.67 5.72
C SER A 261 22.14 -0.38 5.70
N THR A 262 22.27 0.24 4.53
CA THR A 262 23.02 1.49 4.31
C THR A 262 22.30 2.73 4.85
N ARG A 263 21.04 2.61 5.28
CA ARG A 263 20.26 3.66 5.98
C ARG A 263 20.24 3.45 7.50
N PHE A 264 20.85 2.38 8.00
CA PHE A 264 20.76 1.91 9.39
C PHE A 264 19.30 1.68 9.84
N ILE A 265 18.43 1.30 8.89
CA ILE A 265 17.04 0.93 9.13
C ILE A 265 16.98 -0.61 9.20
N ASN A 266 16.22 -1.13 10.16
CA ASN A 266 16.04 -2.57 10.30
C ASN A 266 14.92 -3.05 9.37
N ALA A 267 15.20 -4.01 8.49
CA ALA A 267 14.20 -4.58 7.57
C ALA A 267 13.12 -5.43 8.28
N HIS A 268 13.34 -5.81 9.55
CA HIS A 268 12.44 -6.67 10.33
C HIS A 268 11.94 -5.99 11.63
N PRO A 269 11.27 -4.82 11.55
CA PRO A 269 10.76 -4.11 12.71
C PRO A 269 9.80 -4.95 13.56
N THR A 270 9.07 -5.91 12.95
CA THR A 270 8.18 -6.84 13.68
C THR A 270 8.91 -7.69 14.74
N SER A 271 10.23 -7.83 14.59
CA SER A 271 11.11 -8.58 15.50
C SER A 271 11.81 -7.71 16.55
N ILE A 272 12.23 -6.48 16.20
CA ILE A 272 12.99 -5.62 17.13
C ILE A 272 12.11 -4.71 18.01
N LEU A 273 11.00 -4.19 17.48
CA LEU A 273 10.18 -3.19 18.18
C LEU A 273 9.57 -3.64 19.51
N PRO A 274 9.16 -4.91 19.72
CA PRO A 274 8.66 -5.36 21.03
C PRO A 274 9.66 -5.10 22.17
N GLY A 275 10.98 -5.17 21.89
CA GLY A 275 12.03 -4.89 22.86
C GLY A 275 12.18 -3.40 23.19
N TYR A 276 12.14 -2.53 22.19
CA TYR A 276 12.18 -1.08 22.40
C TYR A 276 10.91 -0.58 23.08
N PHE A 277 9.73 -0.94 22.57
CA PHE A 277 8.42 -0.54 23.10
C PHE A 277 8.24 -0.98 24.56
N GLY A 278 8.65 -2.20 24.89
CA GLY A 278 8.63 -2.74 26.27
C GLY A 278 9.54 -2.04 27.27
N ALA A 279 10.46 -1.17 26.83
CA ALA A 279 11.29 -0.36 27.72
C ALA A 279 10.64 0.98 28.14
N PHE A 280 9.63 1.45 27.40
CA PHE A 280 8.99 2.76 27.63
C PHE A 280 7.54 2.67 28.11
N PHE A 281 6.83 1.61 27.75
CA PHE A 281 5.40 1.47 28.01
C PHE A 281 5.09 0.31 28.97
N SER A 282 4.06 0.52 29.78
CA SER A 282 3.52 -0.47 30.71
C SER A 282 2.38 -1.25 30.06
N ARG A 283 2.01 -2.40 30.67
CA ARG A 283 0.87 -3.23 30.26
C ARG A 283 0.92 -3.65 28.78
N VAL A 284 2.12 -3.92 28.27
CA VAL A 284 2.35 -4.18 26.84
C VAL A 284 1.66 -5.46 26.38
N LEU A 285 0.82 -5.32 25.36
CA LEU A 285 0.18 -6.42 24.63
C LEU A 285 0.82 -6.49 23.24
N SER A 286 1.27 -7.68 22.86
CA SER A 286 1.91 -7.96 21.57
C SER A 286 1.37 -9.29 21.06
N PRO A 287 0.27 -9.32 20.28
CA PRO A 287 -0.21 -10.54 19.64
C PRO A 287 0.87 -11.17 18.72
N PRO A 288 0.68 -12.43 18.30
CA PRO A 288 1.54 -13.09 17.30
C PRO A 288 1.71 -12.24 16.02
N VAL A 289 2.79 -12.46 15.28
CA VAL A 289 3.00 -11.79 13.98
C VAL A 289 1.90 -12.23 13.03
N VAL A 290 1.15 -11.28 12.50
CA VAL A 290 0.15 -11.52 11.45
C VAL A 290 0.92 -11.79 10.16
N GLN A 291 0.68 -12.93 9.51
CA GLN A 291 1.37 -13.32 8.28
C GLN A 291 0.38 -13.48 7.13
N TYR A 292 0.48 -12.60 6.15
CA TYR A 292 -0.28 -12.68 4.91
C TYR A 292 0.50 -13.58 3.96
N GLN A 293 0.01 -14.79 3.75
CA GLN A 293 0.63 -15.78 2.87
C GLN A 293 0.56 -15.34 1.41
N SER A 294 1.48 -15.82 0.57
CA SER A 294 1.36 -15.66 -0.88
C SER A 294 -0.02 -16.12 -1.39
N PRO A 295 -0.62 -15.42 -2.38
CA PRO A 295 -1.73 -16.00 -3.13
C PRO A 295 -1.26 -17.25 -3.89
N PRO A 296 -2.16 -18.20 -4.22
CA PRO A 296 -1.84 -19.24 -5.21
C PRO A 296 -1.51 -18.59 -6.56
N PHE A 297 -1.05 -19.40 -7.54
CA PHE A 297 -0.88 -18.89 -8.89
C PHE A 297 -2.23 -18.76 -9.58
N ALA A 298 -2.58 -17.53 -9.97
CA ALA A 298 -3.84 -17.25 -10.63
C ALA A 298 -4.04 -18.13 -11.88
N PRO A 299 -5.28 -18.56 -12.16
CA PRO A 299 -5.58 -19.24 -13.41
C PRO A 299 -5.18 -18.32 -14.57
N PHE A 300 -4.51 -18.85 -15.60
CA PHE A 300 -4.11 -18.00 -16.73
C PHE A 300 -5.34 -17.36 -17.38
N ALA A 301 -5.23 -16.06 -17.67
CA ALA A 301 -6.29 -15.21 -18.21
C ALA A 301 -6.99 -15.85 -19.42
N PRO A 302 -8.31 -15.62 -19.58
CA PRO A 302 -9.05 -16.12 -20.74
C PRO A 302 -8.45 -15.55 -22.03
N LEU A 303 -8.15 -16.44 -22.98
CA LEU A 303 -7.58 -16.05 -24.26
C LEU A 303 -8.66 -15.41 -25.15
N MET A 304 -8.26 -14.37 -25.89
CA MET A 304 -9.17 -13.62 -26.76
C MET A 304 -9.80 -14.50 -27.85
N PRO A 305 -11.07 -14.25 -28.22
CA PRO A 305 -11.63 -14.76 -29.46
C PRO A 305 -10.77 -14.32 -30.67
N ILE A 306 -10.53 -15.26 -31.59
CA ILE A 306 -9.76 -15.01 -32.81
C ILE A 306 -10.55 -14.06 -33.73
N ARG A 307 -9.87 -13.16 -34.45
CA ARG A 307 -10.47 -12.43 -35.59
C ARG A 307 -10.85 -13.41 -36.72
N ASP A 308 -12.11 -13.83 -36.77
CA ASP A 308 -12.68 -14.49 -37.96
C ASP A 308 -12.81 -13.45 -39.09
N THR A 309 -11.81 -13.41 -39.99
CA THR A 309 -11.79 -12.51 -41.15
C THR A 309 -12.68 -13.02 -42.29
N THR A 310 -13.91 -13.40 -41.98
CA THR A 310 -14.94 -13.89 -42.92
C THR A 310 -16.23 -13.09 -42.80
N ILE A 311 -16.11 -11.75 -42.88
CA ILE A 311 -17.26 -10.87 -43.13
C ILE A 311 -17.69 -11.09 -44.60
N PRO A 312 -18.89 -11.62 -44.90
CA PRO A 312 -19.39 -11.64 -46.26
C PRO A 312 -19.65 -10.20 -46.74
N PRO A 313 -19.37 -9.86 -48.01
CA PRO A 313 -19.52 -8.50 -48.50
C PRO A 313 -20.97 -8.03 -48.37
N LEU A 314 -21.19 -6.83 -47.80
CA LEU A 314 -22.53 -6.26 -47.67
C LEU A 314 -23.23 -6.18 -49.04
N PRO A 315 -24.55 -6.42 -49.10
CA PRO A 315 -25.34 -6.12 -50.29
C PRO A 315 -25.16 -4.66 -50.70
N ARG A 316 -25.02 -4.40 -52.01
CA ARG A 316 -24.94 -3.03 -52.54
C ARG A 316 -26.18 -2.24 -52.12
N ALA A 317 -25.96 -1.03 -51.62
CA ALA A 317 -27.02 -0.16 -51.16
C ALA A 317 -28.09 0.07 -52.24
N ILE A 318 -29.36 -0.03 -51.84
CA ILE A 318 -30.51 0.22 -52.72
C ILE A 318 -30.58 1.72 -53.01
N SER A 319 -30.60 2.09 -54.28
CA SER A 319 -30.76 3.47 -54.73
C SER A 319 -32.19 3.96 -54.49
N HIS A 320 -32.34 5.04 -53.72
CA HIS A 320 -33.57 5.84 -53.70
C HIS A 320 -33.36 7.20 -54.41
N PRO A 321 -34.42 7.78 -55.00
CA PRO A 321 -34.27 8.72 -56.11
C PRO A 321 -34.07 10.18 -55.68
N SER A 322 -33.65 10.96 -56.66
CA SER A 322 -33.48 12.41 -56.63
C SER A 322 -34.74 13.20 -56.24
N ASN A 323 -34.56 14.22 -55.40
CA ASN A 323 -35.22 15.51 -55.55
C ASN A 323 -34.13 16.54 -55.86
N GLY A 324 -34.38 17.47 -56.78
CA GLY A 324 -33.44 18.53 -57.15
C GLY A 324 -34.15 19.84 -57.39
N ALA A 325 -33.45 20.95 -57.16
CA ALA A 325 -33.91 22.29 -57.51
C ALA A 325 -32.71 23.22 -57.83
N GLU A 326 -32.58 23.52 -59.12
CA GLU A 326 -32.03 24.77 -59.67
C GLU A 326 -30.53 25.09 -59.46
N SER A 327 -30.06 26.15 -60.17
CA SER A 327 -28.68 26.24 -60.65
C SER A 327 -28.25 27.67 -61.03
N SER A 328 -26.93 27.92 -61.03
CA SER A 328 -26.29 29.01 -61.81
C SER A 328 -24.81 28.68 -62.08
N ILE A 329 -24.34 28.96 -63.29
CA ILE A 329 -23.02 28.65 -63.89
C ILE A 329 -22.72 29.84 -64.84
N PRO A 330 -21.50 30.45 -64.92
CA PRO A 330 -20.29 29.77 -65.42
C PRO A 330 -18.91 30.18 -64.85
N LEU A 331 -17.89 29.42 -65.23
CA LEU A 331 -16.44 29.71 -65.07
C LEU A 331 -15.91 30.56 -66.23
N ARG A 332 -14.76 31.25 -66.06
CA ARG A 332 -13.63 31.08 -67.00
C ARG A 332 -12.22 31.49 -66.48
N ASN A 333 -11.34 30.49 -66.45
CA ASN A 333 -9.88 30.42 -66.67
C ASN A 333 -8.91 31.56 -66.25
N GLY A 334 -7.84 31.17 -65.53
CA GLY A 334 -6.52 31.83 -65.48
C GLY A 334 -5.49 30.98 -64.72
N SER A 335 -4.40 30.56 -65.38
CA SER A 335 -3.31 29.70 -64.85
C SER A 335 -1.99 30.06 -65.57
N PRO A 336 -0.80 29.49 -65.26
CA PRO A 336 -0.34 28.61 -64.15
C PRO A 336 0.51 29.46 -63.15
N PRO A 337 1.56 29.02 -62.41
CA PRO A 337 2.16 27.69 -62.10
C PRO A 337 2.16 27.41 -60.55
N SER A 338 2.96 26.54 -59.90
CA SER A 338 4.11 25.69 -60.28
C SER A 338 4.24 24.41 -59.41
N SER A 339 5.08 23.47 -59.85
CA SER A 339 5.46 22.18 -59.21
C SER A 339 6.89 21.80 -59.70
N PRO A 340 7.54 20.67 -59.30
CA PRO A 340 7.13 19.59 -58.38
C PRO A 340 8.23 19.06 -57.41
N ARG A 341 7.84 18.25 -56.41
CA ARG A 341 8.22 16.81 -56.33
C ARG A 341 7.62 16.10 -55.11
N THR A 342 7.17 14.88 -55.32
CA THR A 342 6.82 13.88 -54.31
C THR A 342 8.04 13.01 -54.02
N GLU A 343 8.23 12.51 -52.80
CA GLU A 343 8.66 11.11 -52.55
C GLU A 343 8.09 10.58 -51.22
N THR A 344 8.06 9.26 -51.13
CA THR A 344 7.36 8.40 -50.16
C THR A 344 7.89 8.47 -48.73
N PHE A 345 7.03 8.26 -47.74
CA PHE A 345 7.43 7.79 -46.40
C PHE A 345 6.59 6.59 -45.95
N SER A 346 7.25 5.60 -45.34
CA SER A 346 6.67 4.32 -44.97
C SER A 346 6.03 4.34 -43.58
N ASN A 347 4.93 3.60 -43.42
CA ASN A 347 4.20 3.50 -42.16
C ASN A 347 4.92 2.56 -41.17
N GLY A 348 4.94 2.91 -39.87
CA GLY A 348 5.78 2.21 -38.88
C GLY A 348 5.51 2.56 -37.42
N GLY A 349 4.24 2.82 -37.06
CA GLY A 349 3.85 3.18 -35.69
C GLY A 349 3.75 1.95 -34.76
N SER A 350 4.53 1.93 -33.68
CA SER A 350 4.36 1.00 -32.56
C SER A 350 3.95 1.81 -31.32
N LEU A 351 2.66 1.75 -30.97
CA LEU A 351 2.07 2.59 -29.93
C LEU A 351 2.33 2.02 -28.53
N ARG A 352 3.00 2.82 -27.69
CA ARG A 352 3.09 2.60 -26.24
C ARG A 352 1.82 3.12 -25.58
N THR A 353 1.20 2.34 -24.70
CA THR A 353 0.07 2.77 -23.87
C THR A 353 0.56 3.21 -22.50
N SER A 354 0.41 4.51 -22.19
CA SER A 354 0.62 5.08 -20.86
C SER A 354 -0.68 5.75 -20.39
N PRO A 355 -1.24 5.39 -19.22
CA PRO A 355 -2.40 6.09 -18.67
C PRO A 355 -1.97 7.33 -17.88
N SER A 356 -2.28 8.52 -18.40
CA SER A 356 -2.14 9.80 -17.66
C SER A 356 -3.05 10.87 -18.26
N SER A 357 -4.17 11.13 -17.61
CA SER A 357 -5.13 12.16 -18.04
C SER A 357 -5.81 12.84 -16.84
N THR A 358 -5.02 13.52 -16.01
CA THR A 358 -5.54 14.43 -14.98
C THR A 358 -6.11 15.69 -15.64
N LEU A 359 -7.44 15.83 -15.69
CA LEU A 359 -8.07 17.07 -16.10
C LEU A 359 -8.12 18.06 -14.93
N ARG A 360 -7.27 19.09 -14.99
CA ARG A 360 -7.50 20.33 -14.23
C ARG A 360 -8.50 21.19 -14.99
N LEU A 361 -9.50 21.72 -14.27
CA LEU A 361 -10.27 22.88 -14.69
C LEU A 361 -10.12 23.99 -13.65
N SER A 362 -10.39 25.22 -14.04
CA SER A 362 -10.36 26.42 -13.20
C SER A 362 -11.53 27.33 -13.61
N PRO A 363 -11.97 28.25 -12.74
CA PRO A 363 -13.39 28.64 -12.68
C PRO A 363 -13.78 29.82 -13.58
N GLU A 364 -15.09 30.13 -13.55
CA GLU A 364 -15.80 31.24 -14.21
C GLU A 364 -15.99 31.00 -15.74
N GLU A 365 -17.18 31.15 -16.35
CA GLU A 365 -18.28 32.10 -16.06
C GLU A 365 -19.71 31.47 -15.92
N VAL A 366 -20.67 32.32 -15.54
CA VAL A 366 -22.04 32.00 -15.10
C VAL A 366 -23.09 32.25 -16.19
N ALA A 367 -24.05 31.33 -16.41
CA ALA A 367 -25.52 31.62 -16.42
C ALA A 367 -26.45 30.46 -16.87
N LYS A 368 -27.48 30.20 -16.03
CA LYS A 368 -28.88 29.84 -16.36
C LYS A 368 -29.19 28.75 -17.41
N CYS A 369 -29.80 27.66 -16.92
CA CYS A 369 -31.27 27.51 -17.00
C CYS A 369 -31.77 26.48 -15.97
N ASP A 370 -33.01 26.65 -15.49
CA ASP A 370 -33.54 25.94 -14.32
C ASP A 370 -34.22 24.60 -14.65
N SER A 371 -34.01 23.57 -13.80
CA SER A 371 -35.04 22.55 -13.49
C SER A 371 -34.66 21.72 -12.24
N SER A 372 -35.27 22.05 -11.10
CA SER A 372 -35.55 21.14 -9.99
C SER A 372 -37.04 20.74 -10.06
N PRO A 373 -37.54 19.64 -9.44
CA PRO A 373 -37.06 18.96 -8.22
C PRO A 373 -36.90 17.42 -8.44
N SER A 374 -36.83 16.50 -7.46
CA SER A 374 -36.96 16.55 -5.99
C SER A 374 -36.13 15.46 -5.30
N SER A 375 -35.84 15.65 -4.02
CA SER A 375 -35.34 14.59 -3.12
C SER A 375 -36.37 13.47 -2.90
N SER A 376 -35.94 12.20 -2.96
CA SER A 376 -36.66 11.06 -2.38
C SER A 376 -35.67 10.03 -1.84
N VAL A 377 -35.88 9.60 -0.59
CA VAL A 377 -35.23 8.42 0.00
C VAL A 377 -36.05 7.19 -0.38
N THR A 378 -35.41 6.10 -0.79
CA THR A 378 -36.09 4.82 -1.06
C THR A 378 -35.60 3.76 -0.08
N SER A 379 -36.50 3.26 0.75
CA SER A 379 -36.26 2.17 1.69
C SER A 379 -36.18 0.80 0.98
N LEU A 380 -35.41 -0.11 1.55
CA LEU A 380 -35.36 -1.51 1.12
C LEU A 380 -36.64 -2.27 1.54
N PRO A 381 -37.13 -3.23 0.74
CA PRO A 381 -38.34 -3.99 1.04
C PRO A 381 -38.09 -5.13 2.04
N HIS A 382 -39.11 -5.43 2.86
CA HIS A 382 -39.19 -6.66 3.63
C HIS A 382 -39.34 -7.90 2.73
N ILE A 383 -38.82 -9.04 3.18
CA ILE A 383 -39.20 -10.39 2.73
C ILE A 383 -39.47 -11.23 3.98
N ASP A 384 -40.59 -11.94 4.00
CA ASP A 384 -41.05 -12.70 5.17
C ASP A 384 -40.32 -14.04 5.35
N ALA A 385 -40.24 -14.50 6.60
CA ALA A 385 -39.69 -15.80 6.97
C ALA A 385 -40.80 -16.74 7.53
N PRO A 386 -40.75 -18.07 7.29
CA PRO A 386 -41.81 -18.99 7.76
C PRO A 386 -41.74 -19.31 9.26
N GLU A 387 -42.89 -19.52 9.89
CA GLU A 387 -43.03 -19.94 11.29
C GLU A 387 -42.66 -21.43 11.52
N VAL A 388 -42.13 -21.73 12.72
CA VAL A 388 -42.06 -23.08 13.32
C VAL A 388 -42.41 -22.95 14.82
N PRO A 389 -43.28 -23.82 15.39
CA PRO A 389 -43.95 -23.53 16.68
C PRO A 389 -43.11 -23.81 17.95
N PRO A 390 -43.52 -23.23 19.11
CA PRO A 390 -42.73 -23.23 20.35
C PRO A 390 -42.89 -24.48 21.24
N SER A 391 -42.07 -24.55 22.30
CA SER A 391 -42.18 -25.54 23.40
C SER A 391 -41.77 -24.91 24.76
N PRO A 392 -42.24 -25.45 25.91
CA PRO A 392 -42.41 -24.67 27.14
C PRO A 392 -41.19 -24.64 28.11
N PRO A 393 -41.14 -23.67 29.05
CA PRO A 393 -40.01 -23.46 29.97
C PRO A 393 -40.16 -24.16 31.34
N ARG A 394 -39.03 -24.33 32.06
CA ARG A 394 -38.92 -24.36 33.54
C ARG A 394 -37.45 -24.44 34.02
N ASP A 395 -37.00 -23.37 34.70
CA ASP A 395 -36.39 -23.28 36.04
C ASP A 395 -35.27 -24.26 36.55
N PRO A 396 -34.46 -23.86 37.56
CA PRO A 396 -33.08 -24.33 37.72
C PRO A 396 -32.80 -25.23 38.95
N GLU A 397 -31.52 -25.31 39.34
CA GLU A 397 -30.87 -26.01 40.48
C GLU A 397 -30.42 -27.48 40.27
N ALA A 398 -29.10 -27.71 40.47
CA ALA A 398 -28.54 -28.83 41.24
C ALA A 398 -27.03 -28.64 41.47
N VAL A 399 -26.47 -29.19 42.56
CA VAL A 399 -25.05 -29.09 42.95
C VAL A 399 -24.41 -30.48 43.12
N SER A 400 -23.23 -30.71 42.53
CA SER A 400 -22.15 -31.57 43.08
C SER A 400 -20.86 -31.36 42.26
N MET A 401 -19.63 -31.24 42.75
CA MET A 401 -18.89 -31.75 43.94
C MET A 401 -18.31 -33.17 43.81
N LEU A 402 -16.97 -33.25 43.95
CA LEU A 402 -16.14 -34.41 44.33
C LEU A 402 -16.02 -35.58 43.31
N SER A 403 -14.91 -36.33 43.23
CA SER A 403 -13.53 -36.13 43.74
C SER A 403 -12.55 -37.21 43.19
N THR A 404 -11.27 -36.84 43.07
CA THR A 404 -10.06 -37.69 43.26
C THR A 404 -10.04 -39.16 42.80
N THR A 405 -9.02 -39.54 42.02
CA THR A 405 -7.90 -40.35 42.57
C THR A 405 -6.66 -40.31 41.68
N SER A 406 -5.50 -40.63 42.27
CA SER A 406 -4.20 -40.69 41.61
C SER A 406 -3.58 -42.09 41.77
N GLN A 407 -2.78 -42.52 40.79
CA GLN A 407 -1.75 -43.56 40.96
C GLN A 407 -0.55 -43.26 40.05
N ALA A 408 0.61 -43.84 40.40
CA ALA A 408 1.88 -43.68 39.71
C ALA A 408 2.67 -45.00 39.67
N GLY A 409 3.54 -45.14 38.67
CA GLY A 409 4.34 -46.34 38.37
C GLY A 409 4.67 -46.36 36.88
N SER A 410 5.79 -45.82 36.35
CA SER A 410 7.23 -45.91 36.67
C SER A 410 7.94 -47.05 35.91
N TYR A 411 9.18 -46.79 35.44
CA TYR A 411 10.20 -47.69 34.84
C TYR A 411 9.77 -48.61 33.66
N SER A 412 10.51 -48.79 32.55
CA SER A 412 11.81 -48.26 32.04
C SER A 412 11.98 -48.77 30.57
N SER A 413 13.00 -48.50 29.73
CA SER A 413 14.23 -47.66 29.75
C SER A 413 14.88 -47.60 28.34
N GLY A 414 15.57 -46.50 28.00
CA GLY A 414 16.55 -46.42 26.90
C GLY A 414 16.06 -45.80 25.58
N SER A 415 16.90 -45.16 24.74
CA SER A 415 18.31 -44.74 24.94
C SER A 415 18.78 -43.75 23.85
N THR A 416 19.50 -42.69 24.24
CA THR A 416 20.40 -41.81 23.41
C THR A 416 19.84 -41.17 22.12
N SER A 417 19.99 -39.88 21.82
CA SER A 417 20.63 -38.71 22.47
C SER A 417 20.03 -37.42 21.81
N SER A 418 20.46 -36.16 22.01
CA SER A 418 21.59 -35.53 22.69
C SER A 418 21.20 -34.11 23.22
N LYS A 419 22.19 -33.25 23.54
CA LYS A 419 22.10 -31.80 23.84
C LYS A 419 23.39 -31.14 23.30
N SER A 420 23.62 -29.82 23.19
CA SER A 420 23.08 -28.60 23.84
C SER A 420 23.36 -27.39 22.90
N ALA A 421 23.08 -26.10 23.19
CA ALA A 421 22.80 -25.40 24.44
C ALA A 421 21.90 -24.15 24.26
N LYS A 422 21.37 -23.61 25.37
CA LYS A 422 20.73 -22.29 25.45
C LYS A 422 21.62 -21.33 26.25
N ARG A 423 21.63 -20.04 25.89
CA ARG A 423 22.01 -18.94 26.81
C ARG A 423 20.77 -18.49 27.61
N PRO A 424 20.93 -17.99 28.85
CA PRO A 424 19.81 -17.49 29.64
C PRO A 424 19.42 -16.06 29.21
N SER A 425 18.13 -15.78 29.14
CA SER A 425 17.59 -14.42 29.22
C SER A 425 17.29 -14.08 30.67
N VAL A 426 17.60 -12.85 31.09
CA VAL A 426 17.17 -12.32 32.38
C VAL A 426 15.66 -12.08 32.32
N MET A 427 14.92 -12.54 33.32
CA MET A 427 13.50 -12.21 33.45
C MET A 427 13.35 -10.78 33.96
N LEU A 428 12.66 -9.94 33.19
CA LEU A 428 11.90 -8.83 33.78
C LEU A 428 10.54 -9.37 34.22
N GLU A 429 10.17 -9.08 35.45
CA GLU A 429 8.94 -9.54 36.08
C GLU A 429 7.80 -8.57 35.72
N GLY A 430 6.83 -9.01 34.90
CA GLY A 430 5.66 -8.20 34.54
C GLY A 430 5.01 -8.46 33.17
N THR A 431 5.70 -9.11 32.22
CA THR A 431 5.14 -9.35 30.88
C THR A 431 4.21 -10.57 30.87
N SER A 432 2.90 -10.33 30.74
CA SER A 432 1.91 -11.39 30.54
C SER A 432 1.95 -11.91 29.10
N LEU A 433 2.68 -13.00 28.85
CA LEU A 433 2.60 -13.73 27.58
C LEU A 433 1.38 -14.66 27.57
N GLY A 434 0.30 -14.20 26.95
CA GLY A 434 -0.80 -15.05 26.49
C GLY A 434 -1.89 -15.36 27.52
N GLY A 435 -3.08 -14.85 27.26
CA GLY A 435 -4.36 -15.31 27.81
C GLY A 435 -5.42 -15.20 26.72
N GLU A 436 -6.56 -15.88 26.88
CA GLU A 436 -7.58 -16.00 25.81
C GLU A 436 -8.09 -14.64 25.30
N GLN A 437 -8.20 -13.64 26.19
CA GLN A 437 -8.56 -12.26 25.83
C GLN A 437 -7.58 -11.56 24.85
N VAL A 438 -6.34 -12.04 24.73
CA VAL A 438 -5.36 -11.49 23.77
C VAL A 438 -5.65 -11.96 22.33
N ILE A 439 -6.36 -13.08 22.17
CA ILE A 439 -6.66 -13.69 20.87
C ILE A 439 -7.68 -12.85 20.08
N ASP A 440 -8.59 -12.17 20.77
CA ASP A 440 -9.64 -11.33 20.15
C ASP A 440 -9.15 -9.89 19.82
N ILE A 441 -7.94 -9.51 20.27
CA ILE A 441 -7.35 -8.19 19.98
C ILE A 441 -7.07 -8.03 18.48
N PHE A 442 -6.83 -9.12 17.76
CA PHE A 442 -6.91 -9.13 16.30
C PHE A 442 -7.27 -10.54 15.85
N PRO A 443 -8.30 -10.73 14.99
CA PRO A 443 -8.77 -12.06 14.63
C PRO A 443 -7.82 -12.71 13.62
N VAL A 444 -6.68 -13.21 14.11
CA VAL A 444 -5.62 -13.86 13.31
C VAL A 444 -6.20 -15.00 12.47
N GLU A 445 -7.18 -15.74 13.00
CA GLU A 445 -7.90 -16.79 12.28
C GLU A 445 -8.67 -16.24 11.07
N LYS A 446 -9.38 -15.10 11.20
CA LYS A 446 -10.08 -14.46 10.06
C LYS A 446 -9.10 -13.97 8.98
N VAL A 447 -7.91 -13.52 9.38
CA VAL A 447 -6.88 -13.09 8.44
C VAL A 447 -6.20 -14.27 7.75
N GLN A 448 -5.98 -15.38 8.46
CA GLN A 448 -5.52 -16.63 7.85
C GLN A 448 -6.60 -17.24 6.92
N SER A 449 -7.88 -17.08 7.26
CA SER A 449 -9.03 -17.48 6.45
C SER A 449 -9.45 -16.45 5.39
N GLN A 450 -8.61 -15.45 5.07
CA GLN A 450 -8.89 -14.53 3.97
C GLN A 450 -9.07 -15.27 2.64
N ASP A 451 -9.94 -14.71 1.81
CA ASP A 451 -10.20 -15.16 0.45
C ASP A 451 -8.95 -15.03 -0.46
N GLU A 452 -9.07 -15.51 -1.70
CA GLU A 452 -7.97 -15.46 -2.66
C GLU A 452 -7.73 -14.05 -3.23
N GLN A 453 -8.79 -13.25 -3.44
CA GLN A 453 -8.69 -11.89 -4.00
C GLN A 453 -7.89 -10.96 -3.08
N THR A 454 -8.16 -11.01 -1.78
CA THR A 454 -7.44 -10.25 -0.74
C THR A 454 -5.94 -10.61 -0.69
N LYS A 455 -5.57 -11.87 -0.94
CA LYS A 455 -4.16 -12.29 -1.01
C LYS A 455 -3.44 -11.70 -2.23
N TYR A 456 -4.10 -11.60 -3.39
CA TYR A 456 -3.56 -10.86 -4.55
C TYR A 456 -3.41 -9.36 -4.25
N MET A 457 -4.34 -8.75 -3.50
CA MET A 457 -4.25 -7.34 -3.10
C MET A 457 -3.07 -7.08 -2.15
N HIS A 458 -2.80 -7.98 -1.20
CA HIS A 458 -1.60 -7.89 -0.35
C HIS A 458 -0.29 -8.07 -1.14
N LEU A 459 -0.27 -8.93 -2.17
CA LEU A 459 0.88 -9.01 -3.08
C LEU A 459 1.04 -7.73 -3.92
N TYR A 460 -0.05 -7.18 -4.47
CA TYR A 460 -0.04 -5.91 -5.21
C TYR A 460 0.54 -4.76 -4.39
N ARG A 461 0.10 -4.62 -3.14
CA ARG A 461 0.61 -3.65 -2.17
C ARG A 461 2.12 -3.83 -2.00
N THR A 462 2.58 -5.05 -1.71
CA THR A 462 3.99 -5.35 -1.41
C THR A 462 4.90 -5.08 -2.61
N VAL A 463 4.49 -5.48 -3.82
CA VAL A 463 5.25 -5.21 -5.05
C VAL A 463 5.33 -3.71 -5.33
N THR A 464 4.23 -2.98 -5.14
CA THR A 464 4.20 -1.52 -5.34
C THR A 464 5.09 -0.79 -4.33
N TRP A 465 5.19 -1.29 -3.10
CA TRP A 465 6.15 -0.80 -2.09
C TRP A 465 7.62 -1.06 -2.48
N VAL A 466 7.96 -2.25 -2.99
CA VAL A 466 9.31 -2.48 -3.53
C VAL A 466 9.61 -1.49 -4.66
N LEU A 467 8.66 -1.30 -5.59
CA LEU A 467 8.81 -0.37 -6.73
C LEU A 467 8.89 1.11 -6.32
N SER A 468 8.26 1.53 -5.21
CA SER A 468 8.39 2.91 -4.73
C SER A 468 9.79 3.23 -4.22
N THR A 469 10.54 2.22 -3.77
CA THR A 469 11.96 2.35 -3.40
C THR A 469 12.93 2.32 -4.59
N LYS A 470 12.44 2.22 -5.84
CA LYS A 470 13.28 2.18 -7.07
C LYS A 470 14.39 3.22 -7.08
N GLU A 471 14.08 4.46 -6.74
CA GLU A 471 15.07 5.53 -6.75
C GLU A 471 16.11 5.38 -5.63
N ALA A 472 15.76 4.81 -4.47
CA ALA A 472 16.72 4.50 -3.42
C ALA A 472 17.62 3.31 -3.78
N MET A 473 17.06 2.26 -4.42
CA MET A 473 17.82 1.12 -4.95
C MET A 473 18.82 1.54 -6.03
N TRP A 474 18.47 2.56 -6.83
CA TRP A 474 19.38 3.17 -7.80
C TRP A 474 20.57 3.87 -7.14
N ASP A 475 20.35 4.58 -6.02
CA ASP A 475 21.45 5.23 -5.29
C ASP A 475 22.47 4.19 -4.79
N GLU A 476 22.03 3.02 -4.28
CA GLU A 476 22.95 1.98 -3.83
C GLU A 476 23.65 1.29 -5.03
N LEU A 477 22.94 0.99 -6.13
CA LEU A 477 23.57 0.45 -7.34
C LEU A 477 24.66 1.39 -7.88
N LEU A 478 24.42 2.70 -7.83
CA LEU A 478 25.40 3.69 -8.25
C LEU A 478 26.69 3.65 -7.40
N VAL A 479 26.61 3.28 -6.11
CA VAL A 479 27.80 3.04 -5.26
C VAL A 479 28.59 1.83 -5.77
N HIS A 480 27.95 0.68 -6.03
CA HIS A 480 28.63 -0.49 -6.58
C HIS A 480 29.24 -0.22 -7.97
N VAL A 481 28.56 0.56 -8.81
CA VAL A 481 29.05 0.95 -10.14
C VAL A 481 30.27 1.87 -10.03
N GLN A 482 30.25 2.87 -9.13
CA GLN A 482 31.39 3.76 -8.87
C GLN A 482 32.58 3.03 -8.23
N ALA A 483 32.32 2.04 -7.37
CA ALA A 483 33.35 1.20 -6.77
C ALA A 483 33.95 0.16 -7.74
N LYS A 484 33.37 -0.02 -8.94
CA LYS A 484 33.62 -1.14 -9.85
C LYS A 484 33.52 -2.51 -9.16
N ASP A 485 32.43 -2.70 -8.39
CA ASP A 485 32.23 -3.93 -7.63
C ASP A 485 32.13 -5.16 -8.55
N GLU A 486 32.96 -6.17 -8.28
CA GLU A 486 32.99 -7.45 -8.99
C GLU A 486 31.67 -8.24 -8.77
N ILE A 487 30.88 -7.94 -7.73
CA ILE A 487 29.56 -8.56 -7.51
C ILE A 487 28.62 -8.33 -8.69
N LEU A 488 28.72 -7.19 -9.39
CA LEU A 488 27.89 -6.88 -10.56
C LEU A 488 28.20 -7.81 -11.75
N LYS A 489 29.39 -8.41 -11.81
CA LYS A 489 29.75 -9.40 -12.84
C LYS A 489 28.97 -10.71 -12.68
N LYS A 490 28.52 -11.06 -11.47
CA LYS A 490 27.54 -12.14 -11.23
C LYS A 490 26.26 -11.88 -12.04
N PHE A 491 25.83 -10.62 -12.08
CA PHE A 491 24.62 -10.15 -12.77
C PHE A 491 24.90 -9.70 -14.23
N GLY A 492 26.04 -10.10 -14.80
CA GLY A 492 26.38 -9.88 -16.20
C GLY A 492 26.79 -8.46 -16.56
N TRP A 493 27.28 -7.64 -15.62
CA TRP A 493 28.00 -6.41 -15.95
C TRP A 493 29.36 -6.74 -16.60
N THR A 494 29.72 -5.94 -17.59
CA THR A 494 31.00 -5.95 -18.32
C THR A 494 31.71 -4.60 -18.09
N GLU A 495 32.97 -4.47 -18.51
CA GLU A 495 33.73 -3.23 -18.33
C GLU A 495 33.10 -2.00 -19.02
N GLU A 496 32.25 -2.20 -20.04
CA GLU A 496 31.49 -1.13 -20.70
C GLU A 496 30.26 -0.67 -19.88
N ASP A 497 29.69 -1.55 -19.04
CA ASP A 497 28.48 -1.26 -18.26
C ASP A 497 28.74 -0.36 -17.04
N TYR A 498 29.99 -0.26 -16.58
CA TYR A 498 30.41 0.58 -15.44
C TYR A 498 30.45 2.09 -15.77
N ASN A 499 29.42 2.58 -16.46
CA ASN A 499 29.11 3.99 -16.60
C ASN A 499 27.65 4.24 -16.18
N GLU A 500 27.36 5.43 -15.65
CA GLU A 500 26.06 5.76 -15.06
C GLU A 500 24.89 5.56 -16.04
N GLN A 501 25.05 5.94 -17.31
CA GLN A 501 23.99 5.88 -18.31
C GLN A 501 23.65 4.43 -18.72
N ALA A 502 24.66 3.59 -18.95
CA ALA A 502 24.44 2.17 -19.27
C ALA A 502 23.91 1.40 -18.06
N SER A 503 24.47 1.61 -16.87
CA SER A 503 23.98 1.01 -15.63
C SER A 503 22.54 1.43 -15.32
N ARG A 504 22.14 2.69 -15.57
CA ARG A 504 20.74 3.12 -15.40
C ARG A 504 19.81 2.45 -16.40
N ALA A 505 20.22 2.32 -17.67
CA ALA A 505 19.42 1.64 -18.68
C ALA A 505 19.20 0.15 -18.35
N ARG A 506 20.21 -0.52 -17.78
CA ARG A 506 20.11 -1.91 -17.29
C ARG A 506 19.25 -2.03 -16.04
N PHE A 507 19.36 -1.09 -15.11
CA PHE A 507 18.54 -1.02 -13.90
C PHE A 507 17.05 -0.83 -14.23
N GLU A 508 16.71 0.12 -15.09
CA GLU A 508 15.33 0.33 -15.55
C GLU A 508 14.81 -0.91 -16.28
N CYS A 509 15.62 -1.59 -17.10
CA CYS A 509 15.24 -2.86 -17.71
C CYS A 509 14.95 -3.97 -16.68
N ALA A 510 15.77 -4.07 -15.62
CA ALA A 510 15.52 -5.02 -14.53
C ALA A 510 14.21 -4.71 -13.77
N ILE A 511 13.94 -3.43 -13.51
CA ILE A 511 12.70 -2.96 -12.86
C ILE A 511 11.48 -3.20 -13.75
N ASP A 512 11.53 -2.84 -15.03
CA ASP A 512 10.46 -3.10 -16.01
C ASP A 512 10.15 -4.60 -16.09
N GLN A 513 11.19 -5.44 -16.08
CA GLN A 513 11.06 -6.89 -16.12
C GLN A 513 10.42 -7.44 -14.83
N TYR A 514 10.88 -7.01 -13.65
CA TYR A 514 10.25 -7.36 -12.37
C TYR A 514 8.79 -6.90 -12.30
N GLN A 515 8.48 -5.66 -12.70
CA GLN A 515 7.11 -5.17 -12.76
C GLN A 515 6.25 -5.95 -13.78
N SER A 516 6.83 -6.43 -14.88
CA SER A 516 6.14 -7.29 -15.86
C SER A 516 5.80 -8.66 -15.25
N ASP A 517 6.80 -9.34 -14.68
CA ASP A 517 6.64 -10.70 -14.18
C ASP A 517 5.73 -10.72 -12.93
N MET A 518 5.87 -9.74 -12.03
CA MET A 518 4.96 -9.59 -10.89
C MET A 518 3.53 -9.21 -11.31
N ARG A 519 3.32 -8.42 -12.38
CA ARG A 519 1.96 -8.18 -12.91
C ARG A 519 1.27 -9.49 -13.32
N GLY A 520 2.03 -10.45 -13.87
CA GLY A 520 1.57 -11.81 -14.15
C GLY A 520 1.17 -12.58 -12.88
N ARG A 521 1.95 -12.46 -11.80
CA ARG A 521 1.70 -13.13 -10.50
C ARG A 521 0.54 -12.51 -9.70
N ILE A 522 0.37 -11.19 -9.77
CA ILE A 522 -0.65 -10.43 -9.03
C ILE A 522 -2.05 -10.60 -9.64
N ALA A 523 -2.15 -10.65 -10.98
CA ALA A 523 -3.38 -11.03 -11.67
C ALA A 523 -4.68 -10.30 -11.24
N LEU A 524 -4.65 -8.98 -10.96
CA LEU A 524 -5.84 -8.20 -10.54
C LEU A 524 -7.04 -8.31 -11.48
N TRP A 525 -6.83 -8.65 -12.75
CA TRP A 525 -7.87 -8.94 -13.73
C TRP A 525 -8.82 -10.08 -13.27
N ASN A 526 -8.31 -11.05 -12.49
CA ASN A 526 -9.09 -12.14 -11.92
C ASN A 526 -10.01 -11.61 -10.81
N CYS A 527 -9.48 -10.75 -9.94
CA CYS A 527 -10.25 -10.06 -8.91
C CYS A 527 -11.36 -9.17 -9.52
N ALA A 528 -11.07 -8.49 -10.63
CA ALA A 528 -12.06 -7.70 -11.36
C ALA A 528 -13.21 -8.56 -11.92
N LEU A 529 -12.89 -9.66 -12.63
CA LEU A 529 -13.89 -10.61 -13.13
C LEU A 529 -14.78 -11.18 -12.02
N HIS A 530 -14.18 -11.58 -10.89
CA HIS A 530 -14.93 -12.09 -9.73
C HIS A 530 -15.89 -11.05 -9.11
N ASN A 531 -15.60 -9.76 -9.27
CA ASN A 531 -16.47 -8.65 -8.86
C ASN A 531 -17.42 -8.16 -9.98
N GLY A 532 -17.59 -8.95 -11.04
CA GLY A 532 -18.53 -8.65 -12.13
C GLY A 532 -18.07 -7.59 -13.13
N TRP A 533 -16.80 -7.19 -13.11
CA TRP A 533 -16.24 -6.28 -14.11
C TRP A 533 -15.86 -7.03 -15.37
N GLU A 534 -16.29 -6.55 -16.53
CA GLU A 534 -15.76 -7.01 -17.81
C GLU A 534 -14.27 -6.64 -17.93
N LEU A 535 -13.48 -7.52 -18.55
CA LEU A 535 -12.09 -7.18 -18.84
C LEU A 535 -12.05 -6.07 -19.90
N PRO A 536 -11.26 -4.99 -19.71
CA PRO A 536 -11.05 -3.97 -20.73
C PRO A 536 -10.13 -4.53 -21.82
N PHE A 537 -10.70 -5.34 -22.70
CA PHE A 537 -9.98 -6.04 -23.76
C PHE A 537 -9.39 -5.05 -24.79
N PRO A 538 -8.07 -5.07 -25.03
CA PRO A 538 -7.46 -4.44 -26.20
C PRO A 538 -7.81 -5.19 -27.49
N ASP A 539 -7.21 -4.78 -28.61
CA ASP A 539 -7.39 -5.43 -29.92
C ASP A 539 -7.33 -6.98 -29.86
N PRO A 540 -8.25 -7.69 -30.52
CA PRO A 540 -8.31 -9.15 -30.47
C PRO A 540 -7.09 -9.79 -31.13
N LEU A 541 -6.51 -10.75 -30.41
CA LEU A 541 -5.26 -11.43 -30.73
C LEU A 541 -5.32 -12.19 -32.07
N THR A 542 -4.16 -12.33 -32.70
CA THR A 542 -3.98 -13.27 -33.80
C THR A 542 -3.99 -14.71 -33.29
N ARG A 543 -4.32 -15.64 -34.18
CA ARG A 543 -4.26 -17.07 -33.88
C ARG A 543 -2.88 -17.53 -33.40
N ALA A 544 -1.80 -16.94 -33.93
CA ALA A 544 -0.44 -17.24 -33.52
C ALA A 544 -0.21 -16.89 -32.04
N GLU A 545 -0.59 -15.69 -31.60
CA GLU A 545 -0.47 -15.25 -30.20
C GLU A 545 -1.33 -16.09 -29.24
N VAL A 546 -2.51 -16.55 -29.70
CA VAL A 546 -3.37 -17.47 -28.94
C VAL A 546 -2.71 -18.85 -28.79
N ASP A 547 -2.23 -19.46 -29.88
CA ASP A 547 -1.56 -20.76 -29.87
C ASP A 547 -0.26 -20.71 -29.03
N GLU A 548 0.50 -19.62 -29.11
CA GLU A 548 1.72 -19.37 -28.32
C GLU A 548 1.41 -19.13 -26.82
N GLY A 549 0.26 -18.52 -26.51
CA GLY A 549 -0.26 -18.39 -25.15
C GLY A 549 -0.68 -19.73 -24.53
N ILE A 550 -1.33 -20.61 -25.31
CA ILE A 550 -1.67 -21.99 -24.90
C ILE A 550 -0.39 -22.79 -24.63
N GLN A 551 0.63 -22.64 -25.46
CA GLN A 551 1.91 -23.34 -25.30
C GLN A 551 2.63 -22.92 -24.01
N LEU A 552 2.82 -21.62 -23.77
CA LEU A 552 3.44 -21.10 -22.55
C LEU A 552 2.67 -21.51 -21.28
N ARG A 553 1.33 -21.49 -21.32
CA ARG A 553 0.47 -21.98 -20.24
C ARG A 553 0.77 -23.45 -19.89
N ARG A 554 1.00 -24.30 -20.90
CA ARG A 554 1.32 -25.72 -20.69
C ARG A 554 2.71 -25.88 -20.07
N GLU A 555 3.70 -25.15 -20.57
CA GLU A 555 5.09 -25.20 -20.09
C GLU A 555 5.21 -24.79 -18.61
N ILE A 556 4.53 -23.71 -18.20
CA ILE A 556 4.53 -23.27 -16.79
C ILE A 556 3.84 -24.30 -15.88
N LEU A 557 2.71 -24.88 -16.30
CA LEU A 557 2.01 -25.91 -15.53
C LEU A 557 2.82 -27.22 -15.41
N GLU A 558 3.56 -27.59 -16.47
CA GLU A 558 4.45 -28.75 -16.43
C GLU A 558 5.67 -28.48 -15.52
N ALA A 559 6.28 -27.30 -15.62
CA ALA A 559 7.38 -26.90 -14.75
C ALA A 559 6.95 -26.84 -13.28
N GLN A 560 5.76 -26.31 -12.98
CA GLN A 560 5.18 -26.30 -11.63
C GLN A 560 5.07 -27.72 -11.06
N ARG A 561 4.48 -28.64 -11.82
CA ARG A 561 4.31 -30.06 -11.42
C ARG A 561 5.64 -30.79 -11.21
N LEU A 562 6.71 -30.36 -11.88
CA LEU A 562 8.06 -30.93 -11.73
C LEU A 562 8.85 -30.30 -10.56
N ALA A 563 8.41 -29.15 -10.03
CA ALA A 563 9.07 -28.42 -8.96
C ALA A 563 8.32 -28.49 -7.60
N ASP A 564 7.11 -29.07 -7.57
CA ASP A 564 6.29 -29.20 -6.37
C ASP A 564 6.87 -30.22 -5.38
N ASN A 565 7.76 -29.74 -4.51
CA ASN A 565 8.35 -30.48 -3.39
C ASN A 565 7.58 -30.28 -2.07
N GLY A 566 6.45 -29.55 -2.07
CA GLY A 566 5.73 -29.15 -0.85
C GLY A 566 6.34 -27.96 -0.10
N ASP A 567 7.27 -27.21 -0.70
CA ASP A 567 7.79 -25.96 -0.14
C ASP A 567 6.70 -24.88 -0.09
N ILE A 568 6.43 -24.36 1.11
CA ILE A 568 5.46 -23.26 1.32
C ILE A 568 6.13 -21.93 0.94
N GLU A 569 5.52 -21.17 0.01
CA GLU A 569 6.02 -19.82 -0.33
C GLU A 569 6.06 -18.90 0.91
N PRO A 570 7.07 -18.02 1.03
CA PRO A 570 7.16 -17.09 2.14
C PRO A 570 5.99 -16.09 2.15
N PRO A 571 5.55 -15.62 3.32
CA PRO A 571 4.46 -14.64 3.41
C PRO A 571 4.88 -13.31 2.79
N VAL A 572 3.97 -12.69 2.04
CA VAL A 572 4.18 -11.41 1.34
C VAL A 572 4.20 -10.22 2.29
N ARG A 573 3.49 -10.30 3.43
CA ARG A 573 3.53 -9.30 4.51
C ARG A 573 3.59 -9.98 5.86
N LYS A 574 4.35 -9.38 6.78
CA LYS A 574 4.36 -9.71 8.21
C LYS A 574 4.05 -8.42 8.97
N ILE A 575 3.01 -8.41 9.80
CA ILE A 575 2.62 -7.23 10.58
C ILE A 575 2.70 -7.54 12.08
N ARG A 576 3.26 -6.60 12.84
CA ARG A 576 3.25 -6.55 14.29
C ARG A 576 2.28 -5.46 14.73
N ILE A 577 1.48 -5.77 15.74
CA ILE A 577 0.72 -4.80 16.52
C ILE A 577 1.33 -4.78 17.92
N LEU A 578 1.56 -3.59 18.48
CA LEU A 578 1.98 -3.35 19.86
C LEU A 578 0.98 -2.39 20.50
N ILE A 579 0.52 -2.71 21.71
CA ILE A 579 -0.37 -1.85 22.49
C ILE A 579 0.24 -1.69 23.88
N GLY A 580 0.15 -0.50 24.47
CA GLY A 580 0.63 -0.25 25.84
C GLY A 580 0.02 1.01 26.45
N SER A 581 0.47 1.35 27.66
CA SER A 581 0.09 2.58 28.35
C SER A 581 1.28 3.27 29.01
N LYS A 582 1.28 4.61 29.06
CA LYS A 582 2.20 5.34 29.95
C LYS A 582 1.89 4.95 31.40
N GLY A 583 2.91 4.69 32.19
CA GLY A 583 2.75 4.49 33.63
C GLY A 583 2.12 5.71 34.31
N SER A 584 1.58 5.48 35.51
CA SER A 584 1.15 6.54 36.45
C SER A 584 2.34 7.27 37.04
#